data_AF-Q0CBL5-F1
#
_entry.id   AF-Q0CBL5-F1
#
_cell.length_a   1.000
_cell.length_b   1.000
_cell.length_c   1.000
_cell.angle_alpha   90.00
_cell.angle_beta   90.00
_cell.angle_gamma   90.00
#
_symmetry.space_group_name_H-M   'P 1'
#
loop_
_entity.id
_entity.type
_entity.pdbx_description
1 polymer ?
#
loop_
_entity_poly.entity_id
_entity_poly.type
_entity_poly.pdbx_seq_one_letter_code
_entity_poly.pdbx_strand_id
1 'polypeptide(L)'
;MKEILLLYAQAAGLVGAAYFLVLAIYRLWLSPIAHFPGPKLAALTLWYEFYYDTILHGQFTFEIARMHRRYGLIPASGPIVRISPYELHIDDPEYYEVLYSRDSPRNKYEYYVRQFGQPKAAFSAVEHSRHRLLRASMNPFFSLTRIRRHESRIKALADKLTQRLNEFQNTGRPMVIQHAYTCFTTDIVSEYVAGQDFHYLDSPDFMPQWCETLSGIAKAGVFFKPFPWLHSVMKCLPQSWVSRVDAGMGLFFSFQQRCASLIQSITDSENNQPGKSANNTRAHTAFFHEVLKSDLPPSEKSAERLAQEMLIVVAAGAETTAKALTWITFHLLNKPELLQRLLDELQRLDPNQTASLLQLEQMPYLNGVILEGLRMDHSTGNSHRFMPERWLDLQTRKHLEKYMVAFSKGSRQCIGMNLAKSEMLLAVSKVFREVKFELFETTVEDVTMAHELFLPFPKVGSKESFNIESLILVLKSFKLT
;
A
#
# COMPACT_ATOMS: atom_id res chain seq x y z
N MET A 1 26.20 52.03 2.55
CA MET A 1 25.10 51.07 2.27
C MET A 1 25.60 49.72 1.78
N LYS A 2 26.41 49.64 0.70
CA LYS A 2 26.98 48.36 0.21
C LYS A 2 27.89 47.64 1.21
N GLU A 3 28.75 48.37 1.93
CA GLU A 3 29.63 47.79 2.96
C GLU A 3 28.86 47.23 4.16
N ILE A 4 27.80 47.91 4.58
CA ILE A 4 26.90 47.45 5.64
C ILE A 4 26.19 46.16 5.21
N LEU A 5 25.69 46.09 3.96
CA LEU A 5 25.09 44.86 3.42
C LEU A 5 26.09 43.71 3.33
N LEU A 6 27.35 44.00 2.96
CA LEU A 6 28.43 43.00 2.93
C LEU A 6 28.75 42.47 4.33
N LEU A 7 28.80 43.35 5.33
CA LEU A 7 29.01 42.97 6.73
C LEU A 7 27.88 42.08 7.26
N TYR A 8 26.61 42.42 6.95
CA TYR A 8 25.46 41.59 7.31
C TYR A 8 25.49 40.22 6.63
N ALA A 9 25.88 40.16 5.35
CA ALA A 9 26.02 38.90 4.63
C ALA A 9 27.14 38.01 5.22
N GLN A 10 28.28 38.60 5.58
CA GLN A 10 29.39 37.91 6.24
C GLN A 10 28.98 37.40 7.64
N ALA A 11 28.33 38.24 8.44
CA ALA A 11 27.83 37.85 9.76
C ALA A 11 26.80 36.71 9.66
N ALA A 12 25.86 36.80 8.71
CA ALA A 12 24.90 35.73 8.44
C ALA A 12 25.59 34.44 8.00
N GLY A 13 26.62 34.54 7.15
CA GLY A 13 27.45 33.41 6.74
C GLY A 13 28.17 32.73 7.91
N LEU A 14 28.79 33.51 8.79
CA LEU A 14 29.47 33.00 9.99
C LEU A 14 28.51 32.34 10.98
N VAL A 15 27.35 32.97 11.24
CA VAL A 15 26.31 32.40 12.10
C VAL A 15 25.78 31.10 11.51
N GLY A 16 25.54 31.06 10.20
CA GLY A 16 25.14 29.83 9.50
C GLY A 16 26.18 28.73 9.61
N ALA A 17 27.46 29.04 9.36
CA ALA A 17 28.55 28.06 9.48
C ALA A 17 28.69 27.54 10.91
N ALA A 18 28.63 28.41 11.91
CA ALA A 18 28.65 28.03 13.33
C ALA A 18 27.46 27.12 13.69
N TYR A 19 26.25 27.46 13.22
CA TYR A 19 25.06 26.63 13.41
C TYR A 19 25.24 25.24 12.81
N PHE A 20 25.70 25.12 11.55
CA PHE A 20 25.92 23.82 10.91
C PHE A 20 27.02 23.01 11.60
N LEU A 21 28.08 23.66 12.09
CA LEU A 21 29.13 23.00 12.86
C LEU A 21 28.59 22.45 14.19
N VAL A 22 27.85 23.26 14.95
CA VAL A 22 27.23 22.83 16.21
C VAL A 22 26.24 21.69 15.96
N LEU A 23 25.43 21.80 14.90
CA LEU A 23 24.47 20.76 14.52
C LEU A 23 25.16 19.46 14.11
N ALA A 24 26.28 19.54 13.37
CA ALA A 24 27.09 18.39 13.01
C ALA A 24 27.67 17.73 14.26
N ILE A 25 28.22 18.53 15.18
CA ILE A 25 28.76 18.02 16.45
C ILE A 25 27.67 17.30 17.25
N TYR A 26 26.52 17.95 17.39
CA TYR A 26 25.38 17.38 18.09
C TYR A 26 24.94 16.06 17.47
N ARG A 27 24.68 16.01 16.17
CA ARG A 27 24.18 14.80 15.50
C ARG A 27 25.18 13.65 15.54
N LEU A 28 26.48 13.92 15.40
CA LEU A 28 27.49 12.88 15.33
C LEU A 28 27.90 12.31 16.69
N TRP A 29 27.89 13.14 17.74
CA TRP A 29 28.48 12.74 19.04
C TRP A 29 27.57 12.95 20.26
N LEU A 30 26.63 13.91 20.23
CA LEU A 30 25.85 14.27 21.43
C LEU A 30 24.38 13.81 21.37
N SER A 31 23.87 13.47 20.20
CA SER A 31 22.48 13.04 20.05
C SER A 31 22.24 11.72 20.79
N PRO A 32 21.00 11.45 21.26
CA PRO A 32 20.69 10.22 22.01
C PRO A 32 21.05 8.93 21.27
N ILE A 33 21.06 8.97 19.94
CA ILE A 33 21.37 7.82 19.08
C ILE A 33 22.81 7.84 18.52
N ALA A 34 23.69 8.72 19.01
CA ALA A 34 25.05 8.88 18.49
C ALA A 34 25.96 7.66 18.70
N HIS A 35 25.65 6.83 19.71
CA HIS A 35 26.40 5.63 20.04
C HIS A 35 26.10 4.45 19.11
N PHE A 36 25.01 4.50 18.33
CA PHE A 36 24.70 3.47 17.34
C PHE A 36 25.55 3.65 16.08
N PRO A 37 26.09 2.55 15.51
CA PRO A 37 26.94 2.61 14.35
C PRO A 37 26.12 2.86 13.07
N GLY A 38 26.78 3.43 12.07
CA GLY A 38 26.20 3.73 10.77
C GLY A 38 27.09 4.69 9.99
N PRO A 39 26.80 4.94 8.70
CA PRO A 39 27.54 5.91 7.90
C PRO A 39 27.48 7.30 8.54
N LYS A 40 28.64 7.95 8.72
CA LYS A 40 28.69 9.30 9.32
C LYS A 40 27.90 10.33 8.51
N LEU A 41 27.86 10.19 7.19
CA LEU A 41 27.05 11.06 6.32
C LEU A 41 25.55 10.87 6.57
N ALA A 42 25.09 9.62 6.74
CA ALA A 42 23.71 9.32 7.11
C ALA A 42 23.36 9.87 8.50
N ALA A 43 24.26 9.73 9.48
CA ALA A 43 24.09 10.31 10.81
C ALA A 43 24.05 11.86 10.79
N LEU A 44 24.69 12.50 9.80
CA LEU A 44 24.80 13.96 9.70
C LEU A 44 23.60 14.60 9.01
N THR A 45 23.04 13.97 7.97
CA THR A 45 22.03 14.59 7.11
C THR A 45 21.01 13.61 6.52
N LEU A 46 19.79 14.11 6.27
CA LEU A 46 18.74 13.41 5.51
C LEU A 46 19.04 13.34 4.00
N TRP A 47 20.02 14.10 3.51
CA TRP A 47 20.44 14.04 2.09
C TRP A 47 21.00 12.67 1.70
N TYR A 48 21.44 11.86 2.66
CA TYR A 48 21.89 10.50 2.40
C TYR A 48 20.74 9.62 1.91
N GLU A 49 19.63 9.59 2.67
CA GLU A 49 18.39 8.91 2.28
C GLU A 49 17.85 9.46 0.95
N PHE A 50 17.75 10.79 0.83
CA PHE A 50 17.29 11.45 -0.40
C PHE A 50 18.10 11.01 -1.63
N TYR A 51 19.41 10.88 -1.50
CA TYR A 51 20.24 10.41 -2.61
C TYR A 51 19.87 8.99 -3.05
N TYR A 52 19.71 8.04 -2.13
CA TYR A 52 19.37 6.67 -2.51
C TYR A 52 17.92 6.52 -2.98
N ASP A 53 16.97 7.22 -2.37
CA ASP A 53 15.55 7.09 -2.74
C ASP A 53 15.18 7.93 -3.95
N THR A 54 15.66 9.16 -4.03
CA THR A 54 15.26 10.10 -5.08
C THR A 54 16.21 10.06 -6.27
N ILE A 55 17.53 10.11 -6.04
CA ILE A 55 18.53 10.18 -7.13
C ILE A 55 18.84 8.79 -7.68
N LEU A 56 18.93 7.77 -6.84
CA LEU A 56 19.17 6.39 -7.25
C LEU A 56 17.88 5.57 -7.41
N HIS A 57 16.70 6.19 -7.28
CA HIS A 57 15.39 5.57 -7.47
C HIS A 57 15.13 4.39 -6.50
N GLY A 58 14.86 4.69 -5.23
CA GLY A 58 14.37 3.71 -4.25
C GLY A 58 15.38 2.66 -3.83
N GLN A 59 16.67 3.01 -3.77
CA GLN A 59 17.75 2.08 -3.40
C GLN A 59 18.04 2.06 -1.90
N PHE A 60 17.37 2.88 -1.09
CA PHE A 60 17.77 3.04 0.31
C PHE A 60 17.56 1.76 1.12
N THR A 61 16.52 0.98 0.85
CA THR A 61 16.30 -0.32 1.53
C THR A 61 17.44 -1.32 1.29
N PHE A 62 17.98 -1.40 0.07
CA PHE A 62 19.14 -2.25 -0.22
C PHE A 62 20.42 -1.70 0.41
N GLU A 63 20.52 -0.38 0.47
CA GLU A 63 21.59 0.31 1.15
C GLU A 63 21.57 0.03 2.66
N ILE A 64 20.40 0.08 3.30
CA ILE A 64 20.21 -0.30 4.71
C ILE A 64 20.65 -1.75 4.93
N ALA A 65 20.28 -2.68 4.05
CA ALA A 65 20.75 -4.07 4.14
C ALA A 65 22.29 -4.17 4.05
N ARG A 66 22.93 -3.36 3.20
CA ARG A 66 24.40 -3.23 3.17
C ARG A 66 24.94 -2.66 4.47
N MET A 67 24.27 -1.66 5.06
CA MET A 67 24.67 -1.11 6.34
C MET A 67 24.58 -2.15 7.46
N HIS A 68 23.54 -3.00 7.52
CA HIS A 68 23.46 -4.10 8.48
C HIS A 68 24.60 -5.10 8.33
N ARG A 69 24.93 -5.51 7.10
CA ARG A 69 26.10 -6.37 6.83
C ARG A 69 27.43 -5.76 7.28
N ARG A 70 27.54 -4.42 7.30
CA ARG A 70 28.78 -3.71 7.66
C ARG A 70 28.87 -3.29 9.12
N TYR A 71 27.77 -2.79 9.69
CA TYR A 71 27.70 -2.14 10.99
C TYR A 71 26.90 -2.95 12.02
N GLY A 72 25.91 -3.73 11.59
CA GLY A 72 25.09 -4.57 12.49
C GLY A 72 25.84 -5.77 13.06
N LEU A 73 27.02 -6.09 12.54
CA LEU A 73 27.91 -7.13 13.09
C LEU A 73 28.80 -6.64 14.23
N ILE A 74 28.76 -5.34 14.57
CA ILE A 74 29.56 -4.77 15.66
C ILE A 74 28.94 -5.24 16.99
N PRO A 75 29.67 -5.99 17.84
CA PRO A 75 29.09 -6.65 19.02
C PRO A 75 28.41 -5.68 20.00
N ALA A 76 28.90 -4.45 20.10
CA ALA A 76 28.41 -3.44 21.03
C ALA A 76 27.05 -2.83 20.65
N SER A 77 26.59 -2.99 19.40
CA SER A 77 25.36 -2.37 18.90
C SER A 77 24.23 -3.34 18.62
N GLY A 78 24.52 -4.65 18.56
CA GLY A 78 23.57 -5.65 18.09
C GLY A 78 23.09 -5.38 16.66
N PRO A 79 21.93 -5.95 16.25
CA PRO A 79 21.36 -5.81 14.91
C PRO A 79 20.69 -4.43 14.67
N ILE A 80 21.30 -3.36 15.18
CA ILE A 80 20.76 -2.00 15.14
C ILE A 80 21.75 -1.08 14.45
N VAL A 81 21.28 -0.36 13.44
CA VAL A 81 22.08 0.56 12.63
C VAL A 81 21.40 1.91 12.57
N ARG A 82 22.18 2.98 12.72
CA ARG A 82 21.72 4.34 12.50
C ARG A 82 21.72 4.68 11.01
N ILE A 83 20.54 4.97 10.46
CA ILE A 83 20.33 5.20 9.03
C ILE A 83 20.05 6.67 8.68
N SER A 84 19.79 7.51 9.69
CA SER A 84 19.59 8.95 9.51
C SER A 84 20.00 9.73 10.77
N PRO A 85 19.92 11.08 10.79
CA PRO A 85 20.16 11.84 12.01
C PRO A 85 19.18 11.52 13.14
N TYR A 86 18.02 10.94 12.81
CA TYR A 86 16.89 10.77 13.71
C TYR A 86 16.37 9.31 13.82
N GLU A 87 16.88 8.39 12.99
CA GLU A 87 16.30 7.06 12.81
C GLU A 87 17.32 5.94 13.00
N LEU A 88 16.84 4.88 13.65
CA LEU A 88 17.52 3.59 13.80
C LEU A 88 16.74 2.53 13.03
N HIS A 89 17.45 1.71 12.28
CA HIS A 89 16.91 0.50 11.67
C HIS A 89 17.33 -0.71 12.49
N ILE A 90 16.39 -1.63 12.70
CA ILE A 90 16.57 -2.82 13.53
C ILE A 90 16.29 -4.03 12.66
N ASP A 91 17.23 -4.97 12.60
CA ASP A 91 17.13 -6.25 11.89
C ASP A 91 17.08 -7.41 12.90
N ASP A 92 16.09 -7.34 13.80
CA ASP A 92 15.86 -8.33 14.86
C ASP A 92 14.39 -8.74 14.88
N PRO A 93 14.06 -9.99 14.53
CA PRO A 93 12.69 -10.47 14.54
C PRO A 93 12.06 -10.53 15.94
N GLU A 94 12.86 -10.58 17.02
CA GLU A 94 12.34 -10.56 18.39
C GLU A 94 12.00 -9.15 18.89
N TYR A 95 12.51 -8.10 18.23
CA TYR A 95 12.22 -6.72 18.59
C TYR A 95 10.79 -6.28 18.23
N TYR A 96 10.05 -7.07 17.45
CA TYR A 96 8.69 -6.71 17.02
C TYR A 96 7.74 -6.43 18.19
N GLU A 97 7.79 -7.20 19.28
CA GLU A 97 6.92 -6.98 20.44
C GLU A 97 7.26 -5.68 21.19
N VAL A 98 8.53 -5.25 21.13
CA VAL A 98 8.96 -3.94 21.66
C VAL A 98 8.40 -2.82 20.80
N LEU A 99 8.48 -2.94 19.47
CA LEU A 99 8.01 -1.93 18.52
C LEU A 99 6.47 -1.80 18.51
N TYR A 100 5.76 -2.93 18.52
CA TYR A 100 4.31 -3.00 18.48
C TYR A 100 3.66 -3.12 19.87
N SER A 101 4.32 -2.56 20.88
CA SER A 101 3.85 -2.55 22.27
C SER A 101 2.49 -1.85 22.44
N ARG A 102 1.65 -2.43 23.29
CA ARG A 102 0.38 -1.83 23.73
C ARG A 102 0.58 -0.81 24.86
N ASP A 103 1.59 -1.04 25.70
CA ASP A 103 1.83 -0.28 26.92
C ASP A 103 2.75 0.93 26.70
N SER A 104 3.45 0.96 25.56
CA SER A 104 4.34 2.06 25.16
C SER A 104 3.94 2.59 23.77
N PRO A 105 2.83 3.35 23.67
CA PRO A 105 2.38 3.89 22.39
C PRO A 105 3.39 4.88 21.81
N ARG A 106 3.58 4.82 20.48
CA ARG A 106 4.50 5.70 19.75
C ARG A 106 3.78 6.58 18.74
N ASN A 107 4.30 7.78 18.58
CA ASN A 107 3.92 8.68 17.49
C ASN A 107 4.60 8.24 16.20
N LYS A 108 3.94 8.45 15.06
CA LYS A 108 4.58 8.23 13.76
C LYS A 108 5.67 9.27 13.55
N TYR A 109 6.68 8.92 12.77
CA TYR A 109 7.68 9.89 12.36
C TYR A 109 7.07 10.89 11.38
N GLU A 110 6.95 12.17 11.78
CA GLU A 110 6.28 13.19 10.98
C GLU A 110 6.89 13.34 9.59
N TYR A 111 8.23 13.30 9.51
CA TYR A 111 8.96 13.33 8.24
C TYR A 111 8.48 12.24 7.27
N TYR A 112 8.21 11.04 7.78
CA TYR A 112 7.73 9.92 6.96
C TYR A 112 6.32 10.12 6.42
N VAL A 113 5.38 10.66 7.20
CA VAL A 113 3.99 10.81 6.76
C VAL A 113 3.76 12.00 5.83
N ARG A 114 4.72 12.95 5.76
CA ARG A 114 4.61 14.14 4.90
C ARG A 114 4.52 13.79 3.42
N GLN A 115 5.09 12.68 2.98
CA GLN A 115 5.10 12.24 1.58
C GLN A 115 3.71 11.99 0.97
N PHE A 116 2.70 11.75 1.79
CA PHE A 116 1.36 11.39 1.32
C PHE A 116 0.48 12.61 1.02
N GLY A 117 0.82 13.80 1.52
CA GLY A 117 0.02 15.01 1.29
C GLY A 117 -1.40 15.02 1.87
N GLN A 118 -1.76 14.02 2.69
CA GLN A 118 -3.09 13.83 3.32
C GLN A 118 -3.03 13.88 4.85
N PRO A 119 -2.68 15.02 5.48
CA PRO A 119 -2.43 15.11 6.93
C PRO A 119 -3.67 14.92 7.80
N LYS A 120 -4.88 15.02 7.22
CA LYS A 120 -6.14 14.88 7.98
C LYS A 120 -6.63 13.43 8.06
N ALA A 121 -6.21 12.54 7.15
CA ALA A 121 -6.59 11.13 7.17
C ALA A 121 -5.98 10.37 8.37
N ALA A 122 -6.65 9.32 8.83
CA ALA A 122 -6.21 8.49 9.95
C ALA A 122 -4.83 7.85 9.68
N PHE A 123 -4.56 7.46 8.43
CA PHE A 123 -3.27 6.91 8.03
C PHE A 123 -2.10 7.88 8.34
N SER A 124 -2.26 9.17 8.09
CA SER A 124 -1.21 10.17 8.31
C SER A 124 -1.20 10.79 9.70
N ALA A 125 -2.10 10.36 10.60
CA ALA A 125 -2.18 10.89 11.96
C ALA A 125 -0.90 10.56 12.74
N VAL A 126 -0.09 11.59 13.04
CA VAL A 126 1.17 11.49 13.78
C VAL A 126 0.94 11.00 15.20
N GLU A 127 0.15 11.76 15.95
CA GLU A 127 -0.16 11.49 17.35
C GLU A 127 -0.94 10.18 17.52
N HIS A 128 -0.49 9.34 18.44
CA HIS A 128 -1.13 8.06 18.74
C HIS A 128 -2.58 8.24 19.22
N SER A 129 -2.82 9.22 20.08
CA SER A 129 -4.15 9.54 20.63
C SER A 129 -5.15 9.90 19.53
N ARG A 130 -4.75 10.78 18.60
CA ARG A 130 -5.57 11.14 17.43
C ARG A 130 -5.83 9.93 16.54
N HIS A 131 -4.78 9.17 16.18
CA HIS A 131 -4.97 7.95 15.41
C HIS A 131 -5.94 6.97 16.10
N ARG A 132 -5.80 6.77 17.42
CA ARG A 132 -6.67 5.88 18.20
C ARG A 132 -8.13 6.31 18.14
N LEU A 133 -8.41 7.60 18.29
CA LEU A 133 -9.75 8.17 18.16
C LEU A 133 -10.36 7.87 16.79
N LEU A 134 -9.63 8.17 15.70
CA LEU A 134 -10.11 7.93 14.34
C LEU A 134 -10.24 6.43 14.03
N ARG A 135 -9.31 5.62 14.51
CA ARG A 135 -9.35 4.17 14.33
C ARG A 135 -10.55 3.53 15.02
N ALA A 136 -10.97 4.05 16.17
CA ALA A 136 -12.11 3.53 16.90
C ALA A 136 -13.41 3.63 16.09
N SER A 137 -13.61 4.69 15.30
CA SER A 137 -14.79 4.80 14.42
C SER A 137 -14.72 3.90 13.18
N MET A 138 -13.52 3.46 12.78
CA MET A 138 -13.32 2.59 11.61
C MET A 138 -13.43 1.10 11.93
N ASN A 139 -12.97 0.69 13.13
CA ASN A 139 -12.86 -0.72 13.51
C ASN A 139 -14.15 -1.55 13.37
N PRO A 140 -15.35 -1.05 13.77
CA PRO A 140 -16.59 -1.82 13.61
C PRO A 140 -16.88 -2.15 12.15
N PHE A 141 -16.56 -1.21 11.26
CA PHE A 141 -16.77 -1.34 9.84
C PHE A 141 -15.88 -2.45 9.28
N PHE A 142 -14.57 -2.39 9.50
CA PHE A 142 -13.62 -3.38 8.96
C PHE A 142 -13.50 -4.69 9.81
N SER A 143 -14.47 -4.95 10.67
CA SER A 143 -14.53 -6.20 11.44
C SER A 143 -14.83 -7.39 10.52
N LEU A 144 -14.29 -8.57 10.85
CA LEU A 144 -14.52 -9.80 10.07
C LEU A 144 -16.02 -10.08 9.89
N THR A 145 -16.82 -9.87 10.93
CA THR A 145 -18.28 -10.03 10.88
C THR A 145 -18.94 -9.12 9.85
N ARG A 146 -18.51 -7.85 9.77
CA ARG A 146 -19.07 -6.89 8.80
C ARG A 146 -18.58 -7.19 7.38
N ILE A 147 -17.33 -7.62 7.21
CA ILE A 147 -16.80 -8.04 5.89
C ILE A 147 -17.57 -9.26 5.36
N ARG A 148 -17.80 -10.28 6.20
CA ARG A 148 -18.57 -11.47 5.80
C ARG A 148 -19.99 -11.16 5.33
N ARG A 149 -20.62 -10.09 5.83
CA ARG A 149 -21.94 -9.64 5.33
C ARG A 149 -21.90 -9.10 3.89
N HIS A 150 -20.73 -8.72 3.39
CA HIS A 150 -20.54 -8.23 2.01
C HIS A 150 -20.00 -9.32 1.08
N GLU A 151 -19.87 -10.56 1.55
CA GLU A 151 -19.33 -11.68 0.77
C GLU A 151 -20.02 -11.86 -0.58
N SER A 152 -21.35 -11.80 -0.63
CA SER A 152 -22.12 -11.96 -1.87
C SER A 152 -21.74 -10.93 -2.92
N ARG A 153 -21.42 -9.70 -2.50
CA ARG A 153 -21.03 -8.63 -3.41
C ARG A 153 -19.61 -8.80 -3.93
N ILE A 154 -18.68 -9.21 -3.05
CA ILE A 154 -17.31 -9.54 -3.46
C ILE A 154 -17.34 -10.71 -4.46
N LYS A 155 -18.18 -11.73 -4.23
CA LYS A 155 -18.41 -12.83 -5.16
C LYS A 155 -18.92 -12.34 -6.52
N ALA A 156 -19.93 -11.46 -6.54
CA ALA A 156 -20.45 -10.90 -7.78
C ALA A 156 -19.40 -10.12 -8.58
N LEU A 157 -18.51 -9.38 -7.91
CA LEU A 157 -17.39 -8.70 -8.57
C LEU A 157 -16.30 -9.69 -9.04
N ALA A 158 -16.12 -10.81 -8.35
CA ALA A 158 -15.22 -11.88 -8.79
C ALA A 158 -15.79 -12.62 -10.02
N ASP A 159 -17.10 -12.85 -10.07
CA ASP A 159 -17.82 -13.34 -11.26
C ASP A 159 -17.65 -12.40 -12.44
N LYS A 160 -17.82 -11.09 -12.20
CA LYS A 160 -17.59 -10.07 -13.22
C LYS A 160 -16.14 -10.06 -13.70
N LEU A 161 -15.17 -10.18 -12.78
CA LEU A 161 -13.75 -10.26 -13.14
C LEU A 161 -13.48 -11.46 -14.07
N THR A 162 -13.93 -12.67 -13.73
CA THR A 162 -13.69 -13.85 -14.58
C THR A 162 -14.41 -13.73 -15.92
N GLN A 163 -15.64 -13.21 -15.94
CA GLN A 163 -16.35 -12.90 -17.18
C GLN A 163 -15.54 -11.94 -18.07
N ARG A 164 -15.09 -10.82 -17.53
CA ARG A 164 -14.35 -9.80 -18.29
C ARG A 164 -12.99 -10.32 -18.78
N LEU A 165 -12.32 -11.16 -18.00
CA LEU A 165 -11.10 -11.85 -18.44
C LEU A 165 -11.37 -12.80 -19.62
N ASN A 166 -12.45 -13.59 -19.54
CA ASN A 166 -12.89 -14.47 -20.64
C ASN A 166 -13.38 -13.69 -21.86
N GLU A 167 -13.90 -12.48 -21.71
CA GLU A 167 -14.23 -11.61 -22.85
C GLU A 167 -12.96 -11.07 -23.52
N PHE A 168 -11.97 -10.66 -22.71
CA PHE A 168 -10.69 -10.16 -23.22
C PHE A 168 -9.90 -11.26 -23.96
N GLN A 169 -10.07 -12.52 -23.58
CA GLN A 169 -9.59 -13.70 -24.31
C GLN A 169 -9.72 -13.57 -25.82
N ASN A 170 -10.91 -13.17 -26.26
CA ASN A 170 -11.33 -13.21 -27.65
C ASN A 170 -10.53 -12.22 -28.49
N THR A 171 -9.80 -11.30 -27.86
CA THR A 171 -8.90 -10.36 -28.54
C THR A 171 -7.58 -11.00 -28.97
N GLY A 172 -7.19 -12.15 -28.39
CA GLY A 172 -5.90 -12.80 -28.64
C GLY A 172 -4.68 -11.98 -28.20
N ARG A 173 -4.89 -10.89 -27.46
CA ARG A 173 -3.81 -9.99 -27.04
C ARG A 173 -3.30 -10.31 -25.63
N PRO A 174 -2.00 -10.07 -25.38
CA PRO A 174 -1.47 -10.04 -24.02
C PRO A 174 -2.11 -8.98 -23.13
N MET A 175 -2.15 -9.21 -21.81
CA MET A 175 -2.66 -8.23 -20.84
C MET A 175 -1.87 -8.20 -19.54
N VAL A 176 -1.78 -7.02 -18.93
CA VAL A 176 -1.27 -6.88 -17.56
C VAL A 176 -2.36 -7.32 -16.58
N ILE A 177 -2.22 -8.48 -15.91
CA ILE A 177 -3.27 -8.92 -14.96
C ILE A 177 -3.48 -7.93 -13.80
N GLN A 178 -2.43 -7.20 -13.43
CA GLN A 178 -2.50 -6.19 -12.38
C GLN A 178 -3.54 -5.10 -12.71
N HIS A 179 -3.77 -4.77 -13.99
CA HIS A 179 -4.82 -3.82 -14.37
C HIS A 179 -6.20 -4.36 -13.98
N ALA A 180 -6.50 -5.60 -14.35
CA ALA A 180 -7.76 -6.25 -14.00
C ALA A 180 -7.95 -6.39 -12.48
N TYR A 181 -6.90 -6.79 -11.74
CA TYR A 181 -6.95 -6.85 -10.28
C TYR A 181 -7.08 -5.47 -9.63
N THR A 182 -6.48 -4.42 -10.20
CA THR A 182 -6.62 -3.05 -9.69
C THR A 182 -8.04 -2.55 -9.89
N CYS A 183 -8.67 -2.81 -11.05
CA CYS A 183 -10.09 -2.52 -11.26
C CYS A 183 -10.99 -3.28 -10.27
N PHE A 184 -10.76 -4.59 -10.13
CA PHE A 184 -11.53 -5.46 -9.22
C PHE A 184 -11.50 -4.96 -7.77
N THR A 185 -10.31 -4.71 -7.24
CA THR A 185 -10.12 -4.23 -5.86
C THR A 185 -10.62 -2.79 -5.67
N THR A 186 -10.49 -1.93 -6.69
CA THR A 186 -11.05 -0.57 -6.66
C THR A 186 -12.56 -0.59 -6.54
N ASP A 187 -13.25 -1.38 -7.36
CA ASP A 187 -14.71 -1.48 -7.35
C ASP A 187 -15.22 -2.05 -6.02
N ILE A 188 -14.52 -3.05 -5.45
CA ILE A 188 -14.86 -3.60 -4.13
C ILE A 188 -14.70 -2.54 -3.04
N VAL A 189 -13.54 -1.90 -2.94
CA VAL A 189 -13.29 -0.95 -1.85
C VAL A 189 -14.17 0.29 -2.00
N SER A 190 -14.39 0.80 -3.21
CA SER A 190 -15.22 1.97 -3.45
C SER A 190 -16.66 1.71 -3.06
N GLU A 191 -17.22 0.56 -3.43
CA GLU A 191 -18.56 0.18 -3.04
C GLU A 191 -18.66 -0.02 -1.53
N TYR A 192 -17.70 -0.71 -0.94
CA TYR A 192 -17.71 -1.02 0.48
C TYR A 192 -17.67 0.25 1.35
N VAL A 193 -16.86 1.25 0.97
CA VAL A 193 -16.67 2.47 1.79
C VAL A 193 -17.60 3.62 1.41
N ALA A 194 -17.92 3.78 0.13
CA ALA A 194 -18.74 4.88 -0.38
C ALA A 194 -20.17 4.45 -0.72
N GLY A 195 -20.48 3.15 -0.75
CA GLY A 195 -21.78 2.64 -1.20
C GLY A 195 -22.02 2.82 -2.69
N GLN A 196 -20.96 3.11 -3.46
CA GLN A 196 -21.01 3.32 -4.91
C GLN A 196 -19.89 2.54 -5.60
N ASP A 197 -20.30 1.71 -6.56
CA ASP A 197 -19.41 1.00 -7.47
C ASP A 197 -18.80 2.02 -8.45
N PHE A 198 -17.48 1.93 -8.66
CA PHE A 198 -16.78 2.82 -9.56
C PHE A 198 -16.82 2.36 -11.02
N HIS A 199 -17.25 1.12 -11.25
CA HIS A 199 -17.43 0.50 -12.56
C HIS A 199 -16.13 0.43 -13.37
N TYR A 200 -14.97 0.30 -12.70
CA TYR A 200 -13.68 0.22 -13.37
C TYR A 200 -13.51 -1.10 -14.13
N LEU A 201 -14.10 -2.20 -13.63
CA LEU A 201 -14.14 -3.49 -14.34
C LEU A 201 -14.90 -3.45 -15.68
N ASP A 202 -15.79 -2.47 -15.88
CA ASP A 202 -16.53 -2.31 -17.13
C ASP A 202 -15.66 -1.76 -18.27
N SER A 203 -14.46 -1.26 -17.95
CA SER A 203 -13.56 -0.72 -18.96
C SER A 203 -13.04 -1.81 -19.90
N PRO A 204 -13.02 -1.58 -21.22
CA PRO A 204 -12.66 -2.59 -22.22
C PRO A 204 -11.21 -3.09 -22.07
N ASP A 205 -10.31 -2.26 -21.56
CA ASP A 205 -8.88 -2.50 -21.40
C ASP A 205 -8.41 -2.54 -19.93
N PHE A 206 -9.35 -2.55 -18.98
CA PHE A 206 -9.08 -2.50 -17.53
C PHE A 206 -8.29 -1.24 -17.09
N MET A 207 -8.49 -0.10 -17.75
CA MET A 207 -7.93 1.20 -17.37
C MET A 207 -6.44 1.17 -16.96
N PRO A 208 -5.50 0.86 -17.87
CA PRO A 208 -4.07 0.81 -17.57
C PRO A 208 -3.57 2.04 -16.79
N GLN A 209 -4.02 3.23 -17.21
CA GLN A 209 -3.62 4.50 -16.62
C GLN A 209 -4.01 4.61 -15.14
N TRP A 210 -5.03 3.91 -14.66
CA TRP A 210 -5.41 3.91 -13.25
C TRP A 210 -4.36 3.22 -12.38
N CYS A 211 -3.92 2.03 -12.80
CA CYS A 211 -2.83 1.30 -12.16
C CYS A 211 -1.53 2.12 -12.17
N GLU A 212 -1.19 2.70 -13.32
CA GLU A 212 -0.02 3.56 -13.48
C GLU A 212 -0.07 4.79 -12.58
N THR A 213 -1.26 5.42 -12.44
CA THR A 213 -1.47 6.59 -11.58
C THR A 213 -1.24 6.26 -10.11
N LEU A 214 -1.79 5.15 -9.60
CA LEU A 214 -1.59 4.73 -8.21
C LEU A 214 -0.10 4.46 -7.92
N SER A 215 0.56 3.70 -8.80
CA SER A 215 2.00 3.45 -8.72
C SER A 215 2.83 4.74 -8.83
N GLY A 216 2.42 5.69 -9.68
CA GLY A 216 3.06 6.99 -9.85
C GLY A 216 3.02 7.84 -8.57
N ILE A 217 1.91 7.81 -7.83
CA ILE A 217 1.77 8.51 -6.54
C ILE A 217 2.76 7.94 -5.51
N ALA A 218 2.89 6.62 -5.42
CA ALA A 218 3.87 5.98 -4.54
C ALA A 218 5.31 6.42 -4.90
N LYS A 219 5.66 6.36 -6.19
CA LYS A 219 6.98 6.79 -6.71
C LYS A 219 7.26 8.28 -6.44
N ALA A 220 6.26 9.14 -6.56
CA ALA A 220 6.42 10.58 -6.34
C ALA A 220 6.60 10.95 -4.86
N GLY A 221 6.13 10.11 -3.93
CA GLY A 221 6.18 10.36 -2.49
C GLY A 221 7.58 10.71 -1.98
N VAL A 222 8.62 10.04 -2.49
CA VAL A 222 10.02 10.27 -2.06
C VAL A 222 10.51 11.71 -2.33
N PHE A 223 9.96 12.38 -3.34
CA PHE A 223 10.26 13.78 -3.64
C PHE A 223 9.56 14.75 -2.68
N PHE A 224 8.33 14.43 -2.26
CA PHE A 224 7.56 15.28 -1.36
C PHE A 224 8.03 15.20 0.09
N LYS A 225 8.60 14.07 0.50
CA LYS A 225 9.12 13.82 1.86
C LYS A 225 10.08 14.92 2.37
N PRO A 226 11.17 15.28 1.66
CA PRO A 226 12.05 16.40 2.04
C PRO A 226 11.44 17.79 1.78
N PHE A 227 10.50 17.90 0.83
CA PHE A 227 9.95 19.18 0.37
C PHE A 227 8.41 19.20 0.48
N PRO A 228 7.85 19.17 1.70
CA PRO A 228 6.40 19.08 1.89
C PRO A 228 5.62 20.27 1.30
N TRP A 229 6.28 21.42 1.12
CA TRP A 229 5.71 22.60 0.48
C TRP A 229 5.38 22.38 -0.99
N LEU A 230 5.99 21.39 -1.67
CA LEU A 230 5.66 21.02 -3.05
C LEU A 230 4.20 20.57 -3.18
N HIS A 231 3.63 19.92 -2.16
CA HIS A 231 2.20 19.56 -2.18
C HIS A 231 1.31 20.81 -2.26
N SER A 232 1.67 21.89 -1.57
CA SER A 232 0.93 23.15 -1.62
C SER A 232 1.04 23.80 -2.98
N VAL A 233 2.24 23.80 -3.58
CA VAL A 233 2.45 24.32 -4.94
C VAL A 233 1.60 23.55 -5.95
N MET A 234 1.61 22.21 -5.88
CA MET A 234 0.81 21.36 -6.77
C MET A 234 -0.70 21.62 -6.66
N LYS A 235 -1.20 21.94 -5.46
CA LYS A 235 -2.62 22.28 -5.24
C LYS A 235 -3.00 23.67 -5.79
N CYS A 236 -2.03 24.57 -5.93
CA CYS A 236 -2.27 25.92 -6.47
C CYS A 236 -2.18 25.97 -8.01
N LEU A 237 -1.59 24.96 -8.65
CA LEU A 237 -1.48 24.91 -10.12
C LEU A 237 -2.86 24.61 -10.75
N PRO A 238 -3.23 25.28 -11.85
CA PRO A 238 -4.45 24.94 -12.58
C PRO A 238 -4.43 23.48 -13.03
N GLN A 239 -5.52 22.74 -12.79
CA GLN A 239 -5.61 21.31 -13.16
C GLN A 239 -5.28 21.08 -14.63
N SER A 240 -5.73 21.98 -15.53
CA SER A 240 -5.47 21.91 -16.98
C SER A 240 -4.01 22.09 -17.38
N TRP A 241 -3.17 22.68 -16.51
CA TRP A 241 -1.74 22.80 -16.76
C TRP A 241 -1.04 21.50 -16.35
N VAL A 242 -1.41 20.96 -15.18
CA VAL A 242 -0.79 19.74 -14.66
C VAL A 242 -1.17 18.52 -15.50
N SER A 243 -2.44 18.39 -15.89
CA SER A 243 -2.91 17.27 -16.71
C SER A 243 -2.39 17.26 -18.15
N ARG A 244 -1.81 18.38 -18.62
CA ARG A 244 -1.08 18.43 -19.90
C ARG A 244 0.36 17.96 -19.80
N VAL A 245 0.94 18.02 -18.61
CA VAL A 245 2.32 17.57 -18.35
C VAL A 245 2.34 16.07 -18.06
N ASP A 246 1.33 15.58 -17.33
CA ASP A 246 1.20 14.16 -16.98
C ASP A 246 -0.29 13.77 -16.94
N ALA A 247 -0.67 12.80 -17.78
CA ALA A 247 -2.05 12.34 -17.88
C ALA A 247 -2.52 11.63 -16.58
N GLY A 248 -1.61 10.96 -15.87
CA GLY A 248 -1.89 10.30 -14.60
C GLY A 248 -2.26 11.28 -13.49
N MET A 249 -1.62 12.45 -13.44
CA MET A 249 -2.00 13.53 -12.54
C MET A 249 -3.40 14.06 -12.83
N GLY A 250 -3.81 14.10 -14.11
CA GLY A 250 -5.19 14.40 -14.48
C GLY A 250 -6.17 13.41 -13.86
N LEU A 251 -5.89 12.11 -13.99
CA LEU A 251 -6.71 11.04 -13.41
C LEU A 251 -6.73 11.10 -11.88
N PHE A 252 -5.61 11.39 -11.23
CA PHE A 252 -5.53 11.58 -9.79
C PHE A 252 -6.41 12.74 -9.31
N PHE A 253 -6.37 13.89 -9.98
CA PHE A 253 -7.25 15.00 -9.63
C PHE A 253 -8.73 14.67 -9.83
N SER A 254 -9.08 13.98 -10.92
CA SER A 254 -10.43 13.48 -11.15
C SER A 254 -10.88 12.52 -10.04
N PHE A 255 -9.99 11.63 -9.59
CA PHE A 255 -10.25 10.74 -8.47
C PHE A 255 -10.42 11.50 -7.15
N GLN A 256 -9.55 12.47 -6.85
CA GLN A 256 -9.67 13.34 -5.67
C GLN A 256 -10.98 14.12 -5.68
N GLN A 257 -11.38 14.68 -6.83
CA GLN A 257 -12.64 15.39 -7.01
C GLN A 257 -13.83 14.44 -6.81
N ARG A 258 -13.77 13.21 -7.35
CA ARG A 258 -14.80 12.18 -7.14
C ARG A 258 -14.99 11.88 -5.66
N CYS A 259 -13.91 11.64 -4.92
CA CYS A 259 -13.97 11.41 -3.48
C CYS A 259 -14.59 12.60 -2.73
N ALA A 260 -14.20 13.83 -3.06
CA ALA A 260 -14.75 15.03 -2.45
C ALA A 260 -16.25 15.19 -2.74
N SER A 261 -16.67 14.98 -3.99
CA SER A 261 -18.08 15.05 -4.39
C SER A 261 -18.94 14.00 -3.71
N LEU A 262 -18.42 12.77 -3.54
CA LEU A 262 -19.13 11.70 -2.84
C LEU A 262 -19.33 12.02 -1.36
N ILE A 263 -18.28 12.51 -0.69
CA ILE A 263 -18.39 12.95 0.70
C ILE A 263 -19.37 14.10 0.83
N GLN A 264 -19.33 15.08 -0.07
CA GLN A 264 -20.27 16.19 -0.05
C GLN A 264 -21.71 15.68 -0.20
N SER A 265 -21.97 14.79 -1.15
CA SER A 265 -23.28 14.16 -1.34
C SER A 265 -23.76 13.41 -0.10
N ILE A 266 -22.88 12.66 0.56
CA ILE A 266 -23.18 11.93 1.80
C ILE A 266 -23.51 12.92 2.93
N THR A 267 -22.70 13.96 3.11
CA THR A 267 -22.93 15.02 4.10
C THR A 267 -24.25 15.76 3.85
N ASP A 268 -24.54 16.13 2.61
CA ASP A 268 -25.79 16.82 2.24
C ASP A 268 -27.01 15.92 2.49
N SER A 269 -26.90 14.62 2.19
CA SER A 269 -27.99 13.66 2.42
C SER A 269 -28.35 13.51 3.91
N GLU A 270 -27.34 13.47 4.78
CA GLU A 270 -27.53 13.35 6.23
C GLU A 270 -28.04 14.67 6.84
N ASN A 271 -27.60 15.82 6.33
CA ASN A 271 -28.07 17.14 6.79
C ASN A 271 -29.52 17.41 6.37
N ASN A 272 -29.90 17.06 5.14
CA ASN A 272 -31.23 17.35 4.59
C ASN A 272 -32.30 16.34 5.07
N GLN A 273 -31.92 15.10 5.38
CA GLN A 273 -32.84 14.06 5.82
C GLN A 273 -32.27 13.22 6.98
N PRO A 274 -32.08 13.82 8.17
CA PRO A 274 -31.54 13.12 9.33
C PRO A 274 -32.42 11.90 9.66
N GLY A 275 -31.84 10.69 9.57
CA GLY A 275 -32.48 9.44 9.98
C GLY A 275 -33.43 8.75 8.98
N LYS A 276 -33.76 9.35 7.83
CA LYS A 276 -34.69 8.71 6.85
C LYS A 276 -34.02 7.76 5.84
N SER A 277 -32.70 7.85 5.65
CA SER A 277 -31.97 7.01 4.68
C SER A 277 -31.85 5.53 5.11
N ALA A 278 -32.24 5.18 6.34
CA ALA A 278 -32.23 3.79 6.84
C ALA A 278 -33.38 2.91 6.28
N ASN A 279 -34.45 3.52 5.74
CA ASN A 279 -35.67 2.78 5.37
C ASN A 279 -35.82 2.48 3.87
N ASN A 280 -34.88 2.89 3.01
CA ASN A 280 -34.90 2.51 1.59
C ASN A 280 -33.78 1.52 1.29
N THR A 281 -34.10 0.23 1.41
CA THR A 281 -33.68 -0.90 0.54
C THR A 281 -32.26 -0.89 -0.07
N ARG A 282 -31.24 -0.40 0.63
CA ARG A 282 -29.81 -0.72 0.43
C ARG A 282 -29.21 -0.98 1.80
N ALA A 283 -29.38 -2.22 2.28
CA ALA A 283 -29.15 -2.64 3.68
C ALA A 283 -27.67 -2.63 4.15
N HIS A 284 -26.81 -1.83 3.54
CA HIS A 284 -25.44 -1.58 3.98
C HIS A 284 -25.19 -0.08 3.98
N THR A 285 -25.42 0.57 5.12
CA THR A 285 -25.02 1.96 5.34
C THR A 285 -23.53 2.07 5.11
N ALA A 286 -23.09 2.83 4.10
CA ALA A 286 -21.69 2.96 3.74
C ALA A 286 -20.86 3.58 4.89
N PHE A 287 -19.56 3.31 4.92
CA PHE A 287 -18.65 3.68 6.01
C PHE A 287 -18.81 5.13 6.46
N PHE A 288 -18.83 6.07 5.51
CA PHE A 288 -18.88 7.49 5.82
C PHE A 288 -20.22 7.97 6.43
N HIS A 289 -21.34 7.29 6.16
CA HIS A 289 -22.60 7.58 6.84
C HIS A 289 -22.53 7.23 8.33
N GLU A 290 -21.88 6.13 8.70
CA GLU A 290 -21.68 5.77 10.12
C GLU A 290 -20.70 6.72 10.81
N VAL A 291 -19.63 7.16 10.12
CA VAL A 291 -18.69 8.14 10.66
C VAL A 291 -19.37 9.47 10.99
N LEU A 292 -20.26 9.97 10.13
CA LEU A 292 -21.02 11.20 10.40
C LEU A 292 -21.91 11.08 11.64
N LYS A 293 -22.44 9.88 11.92
CA LYS A 293 -23.30 9.57 13.09
C LYS A 293 -22.53 9.25 14.37
N SER A 294 -21.23 9.01 14.29
CA SER A 294 -20.39 8.65 15.44
C SER A 294 -20.19 9.80 16.45
N ASP A 295 -19.59 9.53 17.60
CA ASP A 295 -19.27 10.55 18.61
C ASP A 295 -17.98 11.35 18.32
N LEU A 296 -17.49 11.31 17.07
CA LEU A 296 -16.30 12.07 16.70
C LEU A 296 -16.51 13.59 16.84
N PRO A 297 -15.47 14.35 17.24
CA PRO A 297 -15.54 15.80 17.25
C PRO A 297 -15.91 16.39 15.88
N PRO A 298 -16.61 17.55 15.81
CA PRO A 298 -17.01 18.16 14.55
C PRO A 298 -15.87 18.38 13.55
N SER A 299 -14.66 18.72 14.04
CA SER A 299 -13.47 18.89 13.20
C SER A 299 -13.06 17.60 12.48
N GLU A 300 -13.22 16.45 13.13
CA GLU A 300 -12.92 15.12 12.59
C GLU A 300 -14.05 14.57 11.71
N LYS A 301 -15.18 15.29 11.59
CA LYS A 301 -16.28 15.01 10.65
C LYS A 301 -16.32 15.97 9.45
N SER A 302 -15.35 16.88 9.35
CA SER A 302 -15.32 17.86 8.25
C SER A 302 -15.21 17.18 6.88
N ALA A 303 -15.90 17.74 5.88
CA ALA A 303 -15.92 17.19 4.52
C ALA A 303 -14.51 17.04 3.93
N GLU A 304 -13.63 18.02 4.16
CA GLU A 304 -12.24 17.93 3.72
C GLU A 304 -11.52 16.72 4.33
N ARG A 305 -11.63 16.51 5.64
CA ARG A 305 -10.98 15.39 6.33
C ARG A 305 -11.52 14.05 5.82
N LEU A 306 -12.85 13.93 5.68
CA LEU A 306 -13.48 12.70 5.20
C LEU A 306 -13.13 12.42 3.73
N ALA A 307 -12.97 13.46 2.90
CA ALA A 307 -12.49 13.32 1.52
C ALA A 307 -11.04 12.79 1.47
N GLN A 308 -10.14 13.30 2.33
CA GLN A 308 -8.78 12.77 2.45
C GLN A 308 -8.78 11.32 2.93
N GLU A 309 -9.68 10.97 3.86
CA GLU A 309 -9.83 9.57 4.32
C GLU A 309 -10.32 8.66 3.20
N MET A 310 -11.34 9.06 2.44
CA MET A 310 -11.87 8.29 1.32
C MET A 310 -10.78 8.05 0.27
N LEU A 311 -10.04 9.11 -0.08
CA LEU A 311 -8.93 9.03 -1.03
C LEU A 311 -7.90 7.97 -0.60
N ILE A 312 -7.45 8.04 0.66
CA ILE A 312 -6.46 7.10 1.19
C ILE A 312 -7.00 5.67 1.26
N VAL A 313 -8.24 5.48 1.74
CA VAL A 313 -8.82 4.14 1.92
C VAL A 313 -9.03 3.45 0.57
N VAL A 314 -9.54 4.17 -0.44
CA VAL A 314 -9.76 3.61 -1.77
C VAL A 314 -8.43 3.35 -2.49
N ALA A 315 -7.48 4.31 -2.48
CA ALA A 315 -6.18 4.12 -3.10
C ALA A 315 -5.39 2.95 -2.47
N ALA A 316 -5.36 2.88 -1.14
CA ALA A 316 -4.65 1.81 -0.42
C ALA A 316 -5.31 0.44 -0.62
N GLY A 317 -6.65 0.37 -0.64
CA GLY A 317 -7.38 -0.88 -0.88
C GLY A 317 -7.24 -1.42 -2.30
N ALA A 318 -7.09 -0.52 -3.29
CA ALA A 318 -6.93 -0.90 -4.69
C ALA A 318 -5.55 -1.52 -4.97
N GLU A 319 -4.47 -0.74 -4.84
CA GLU A 319 -3.17 -1.15 -5.36
C GLU A 319 -2.54 -2.31 -4.56
N THR A 320 -2.70 -2.32 -3.23
CA THR A 320 -2.01 -3.30 -2.37
C THR A 320 -2.52 -4.72 -2.58
N THR A 321 -3.84 -4.93 -2.53
CA THR A 321 -4.42 -6.26 -2.78
C THR A 321 -4.19 -6.70 -4.23
N ALA A 322 -4.25 -5.78 -5.20
CA ALA A 322 -3.99 -6.09 -6.60
C ALA A 322 -2.55 -6.56 -6.84
N LYS A 323 -1.56 -5.95 -6.18
CA LYS A 323 -0.17 -6.42 -6.21
C LYS A 323 -0.04 -7.81 -5.59
N ALA A 324 -0.58 -8.05 -4.39
CA ALA A 324 -0.54 -9.37 -3.77
C ALA A 324 -1.15 -10.47 -4.67
N LEU A 325 -2.30 -10.20 -5.29
CA LEU A 325 -2.93 -11.09 -6.27
C LEU A 325 -2.04 -11.34 -7.50
N THR A 326 -1.40 -10.30 -8.02
CA THR A 326 -0.48 -10.40 -9.16
C THR A 326 0.72 -11.30 -8.82
N TRP A 327 1.31 -11.14 -7.64
CA TRP A 327 2.43 -11.96 -7.17
C TRP A 327 2.06 -13.43 -6.96
N ILE A 328 0.92 -13.69 -6.30
CA ILE A 328 0.38 -15.04 -6.16
C ILE A 328 0.18 -15.67 -7.54
N THR A 329 -0.36 -14.88 -8.47
CA THR A 329 -0.63 -15.33 -9.84
C THR A 329 0.61 -15.72 -10.59
N PHE A 330 1.63 -14.87 -10.56
CA PHE A 330 2.92 -15.20 -11.16
C PHE A 330 3.49 -16.51 -10.61
N HIS A 331 3.55 -16.67 -9.29
CA HIS A 331 4.20 -17.83 -8.68
C HIS A 331 3.46 -19.15 -8.90
N LEU A 332 2.12 -19.13 -8.94
CA LEU A 332 1.33 -20.31 -9.26
C LEU A 332 1.53 -20.73 -10.73
N LEU A 333 1.60 -19.78 -11.66
CA LEU A 333 1.83 -20.09 -13.08
C LEU A 333 3.26 -20.51 -13.39
N ASN A 334 4.24 -19.89 -12.72
CA ASN A 334 5.64 -20.24 -12.88
C ASN A 334 5.95 -21.64 -12.31
N LYS A 335 5.06 -22.22 -11.50
CA LYS A 335 5.21 -23.55 -10.88
C LYS A 335 3.91 -24.35 -11.01
N PRO A 336 3.68 -25.00 -12.16
CA PRO A 336 2.43 -25.71 -12.45
C PRO A 336 2.06 -26.76 -11.39
N GLU A 337 3.05 -27.37 -10.72
CA GLU A 337 2.83 -28.30 -9.62
C GLU A 337 2.11 -27.66 -8.42
N LEU A 338 2.42 -26.40 -8.11
CA LEU A 338 1.77 -25.68 -7.03
C LEU A 338 0.35 -25.29 -7.40
N LEU A 339 0.12 -24.89 -8.66
CA LEU A 339 -1.20 -24.59 -9.19
C LEU A 339 -2.07 -25.85 -9.24
N GLN A 340 -1.56 -26.97 -9.73
CA GLN A 340 -2.32 -28.22 -9.80
C GLN A 340 -2.77 -28.66 -8.41
N ARG A 341 -1.88 -28.57 -7.41
CA ARG A 341 -2.23 -28.88 -6.03
C ARG A 341 -3.31 -27.97 -5.45
N LEU A 342 -3.33 -26.68 -5.82
CA LEU A 342 -4.40 -25.75 -5.47
C LEU A 342 -5.73 -26.18 -6.11
N LEU A 343 -5.70 -26.49 -7.41
CA LEU A 343 -6.88 -26.93 -8.14
C LEU A 343 -7.43 -28.26 -7.59
N ASP A 344 -6.56 -29.21 -7.23
CA ASP A 344 -6.95 -30.49 -6.62
C ASP A 344 -7.64 -30.28 -5.27
N GLU A 345 -7.13 -29.37 -4.43
CA GLU A 345 -7.78 -29.02 -3.16
C GLU A 345 -9.15 -28.38 -3.39
N LEU A 346 -9.24 -27.38 -4.28
CA LEU A 346 -10.48 -26.69 -4.60
C LEU A 346 -11.52 -27.63 -5.20
N GLN A 347 -11.10 -28.53 -6.10
CA GLN A 347 -12.00 -29.52 -6.72
C GLN A 347 -12.51 -30.53 -5.69
N ARG A 348 -11.67 -30.92 -4.74
CA ARG A 348 -12.04 -31.88 -3.68
C ARG A 348 -12.95 -31.26 -2.61
N LEU A 349 -12.70 -30.00 -2.22
CA LEU A 349 -13.39 -29.34 -1.10
C LEU A 349 -14.56 -28.45 -1.52
N ASP A 350 -14.56 -27.94 -2.75
CA ASP A 350 -15.62 -27.09 -3.31
C ASP A 350 -15.84 -27.37 -4.82
N PRO A 351 -16.25 -28.59 -5.19
CA PRO A 351 -16.44 -28.97 -6.59
C PRO A 351 -17.43 -28.05 -7.32
N ASN A 352 -18.44 -27.53 -6.61
CA ASN A 352 -19.51 -26.72 -7.20
C ASN A 352 -19.25 -25.20 -7.18
N GLN A 353 -18.12 -24.74 -6.65
CA GLN A 353 -17.77 -23.30 -6.54
C GLN A 353 -18.76 -22.50 -5.65
N THR A 354 -19.28 -23.14 -4.60
CA THR A 354 -20.31 -22.56 -3.72
C THR A 354 -19.81 -22.28 -2.31
N ALA A 355 -18.55 -22.60 -2.02
CA ALA A 355 -17.98 -22.40 -0.68
C ALA A 355 -18.17 -20.96 -0.21
N SER A 356 -18.61 -20.82 1.03
CA SER A 356 -18.59 -19.55 1.74
C SER A 356 -17.16 -19.08 1.99
N LEU A 357 -16.98 -17.79 2.25
CA LEU A 357 -15.66 -17.25 2.61
C LEU A 357 -15.06 -17.98 3.81
N LEU A 358 -15.89 -18.32 4.82
CA LEU A 358 -15.46 -19.11 5.98
C LEU A 358 -14.93 -20.49 5.58
N GLN A 359 -15.56 -21.16 4.61
CA GLN A 359 -15.10 -22.46 4.13
C GLN A 359 -13.79 -22.33 3.34
N LEU A 360 -13.63 -21.29 2.51
CA LEU A 360 -12.38 -21.01 1.80
C LEU A 360 -11.23 -20.71 2.78
N GLU A 361 -11.47 -19.93 3.83
CA GLU A 361 -10.49 -19.66 4.91
C GLU A 361 -9.99 -20.93 5.60
N GLN A 362 -10.81 -21.99 5.62
CA GLN A 362 -10.48 -23.27 6.25
C GLN A 362 -9.71 -24.22 5.33
N MET A 363 -9.60 -23.93 4.02
CA MET A 363 -8.86 -24.76 3.07
C MET A 363 -7.34 -24.59 3.30
N PRO A 364 -6.64 -25.65 3.75
CA PRO A 364 -5.26 -25.50 4.23
C PRO A 364 -4.29 -24.98 3.16
N TYR A 365 -4.36 -25.51 1.94
CA TYR A 365 -3.41 -25.17 0.89
C TYR A 365 -3.72 -23.81 0.25
N LEU A 366 -4.99 -23.50 -0.05
CA LEU A 366 -5.43 -22.16 -0.47
C LEU A 366 -4.95 -21.10 0.53
N ASN A 367 -5.23 -21.29 1.82
CA ASN A 367 -4.78 -20.34 2.83
C ASN A 367 -3.23 -20.29 2.93
N GLY A 368 -2.54 -21.41 2.71
CA GLY A 368 -1.07 -21.44 2.60
C GLY A 368 -0.54 -20.64 1.42
N VAL A 369 -1.22 -20.67 0.26
CA VAL A 369 -0.91 -19.85 -0.91
C VAL A 369 -1.07 -18.37 -0.61
N ILE A 370 -2.17 -17.97 0.05
CA ILE A 370 -2.39 -16.56 0.44
C ILE A 370 -1.33 -16.09 1.44
N LEU A 371 -1.02 -16.88 2.46
CA LEU A 371 0.01 -16.54 3.45
C LEU A 371 1.40 -16.44 2.83
N GLU A 372 1.73 -17.33 1.89
CA GLU A 372 3.01 -17.28 1.19
C GLU A 372 3.10 -16.10 0.22
N GLY A 373 2.00 -15.76 -0.45
CA GLY A 373 1.89 -14.53 -1.23
C GLY A 373 2.17 -13.29 -0.40
N LEU A 374 1.48 -13.15 0.74
CA LEU A 374 1.68 -12.04 1.67
C LEU A 374 3.11 -11.97 2.24
N ARG A 375 3.73 -13.13 2.49
CA ARG A 375 5.13 -13.19 2.92
C ARG A 375 6.06 -12.64 1.86
N MET A 376 5.82 -12.97 0.58
CA MET A 376 6.69 -12.63 -0.54
C MET A 376 6.52 -11.19 -1.01
N ASP A 377 5.27 -10.70 -1.05
CA ASP A 377 4.86 -9.35 -1.50
C ASP A 377 5.57 -8.20 -0.75
N HIS A 378 6.09 -8.47 0.45
CA HIS A 378 6.77 -7.49 1.30
C HIS A 378 8.25 -7.84 1.58
N SER A 379 8.79 -8.90 0.99
CA SER A 379 10.07 -9.45 1.44
C SER A 379 11.28 -8.92 0.67
N THR A 380 12.03 -8.04 1.35
CA THR A 380 13.48 -7.88 1.22
C THR A 380 14.26 -9.05 1.85
N GLY A 381 13.56 -10.03 2.44
CA GLY A 381 14.13 -11.13 3.21
C GLY A 381 14.64 -12.31 2.37
N ASN A 382 15.68 -12.97 2.89
CA ASN A 382 16.45 -14.07 2.27
C ASN A 382 15.69 -15.38 1.98
N SER A 383 14.35 -15.44 2.14
CA SER A 383 13.56 -16.62 1.78
C SER A 383 12.88 -16.41 0.42
N HIS A 384 13.68 -16.52 -0.63
CA HIS A 384 13.28 -16.25 -2.02
C HIS A 384 12.37 -17.32 -2.65
N ARG A 385 12.05 -18.41 -1.94
CA ARG A 385 11.24 -19.49 -2.47
C ARG A 385 9.78 -19.33 -2.07
N PHE A 386 8.89 -19.22 -3.06
CA PHE A 386 7.46 -19.40 -2.88
C PHE A 386 7.15 -20.87 -2.59
N MET A 387 6.77 -21.17 -1.34
CA MET A 387 6.51 -22.52 -0.81
C MET A 387 5.28 -22.50 0.14
N PRO A 388 4.05 -22.64 -0.38
CA PRO A 388 2.82 -22.68 0.42
C PRO A 388 2.83 -23.75 1.53
N GLU A 389 3.57 -24.84 1.33
CA GLU A 389 3.66 -25.99 2.25
C GLU A 389 4.13 -25.62 3.65
N ARG A 390 4.91 -24.54 3.79
CA ARG A 390 5.40 -24.09 5.11
C ARG A 390 4.28 -23.69 6.06
N TRP A 391 3.09 -23.40 5.51
CA TRP A 391 1.94 -22.92 6.26
C TRP A 391 0.95 -24.04 6.61
N LEU A 392 1.21 -25.29 6.18
CA LEU A 392 0.29 -26.42 6.37
C LEU A 392 0.39 -27.02 7.77
N ASP A 393 1.60 -27.14 8.31
CA ASP A 393 1.79 -27.58 9.69
C ASP A 393 1.36 -26.48 10.66
N LEU A 394 0.45 -26.81 11.58
CA LEU A 394 -0.17 -25.82 12.46
C LEU A 394 0.84 -25.19 13.43
N GLN A 395 1.82 -25.95 13.93
CA GLN A 395 2.81 -25.44 14.88
C GLN A 395 3.79 -24.49 14.18
N THR A 396 4.29 -24.93 13.03
CA THR A 396 5.16 -24.12 12.16
C THR A 396 4.43 -22.84 11.73
N ARG A 397 3.18 -22.94 11.30
CA ARG A 397 2.37 -21.79 10.94
C ARG A 397 2.22 -20.79 12.09
N LYS A 398 1.86 -21.24 13.29
CA LYS A 398 1.73 -20.34 14.47
C LYS A 398 3.03 -19.61 14.76
N HIS A 399 4.15 -20.31 14.65
CA HIS A 399 5.48 -19.70 14.79
C HIS A 399 5.76 -18.67 13.69
N LEU A 400 5.49 -18.98 12.43
CA LEU A 400 5.75 -18.07 11.31
C LEU A 400 4.80 -16.86 11.30
N GLU A 401 3.55 -17.02 11.70
CA GLU A 401 2.58 -15.92 11.82
C GLU A 401 3.02 -14.90 12.88
N LYS A 402 3.83 -15.30 13.88
CA LYS A 402 4.49 -14.34 14.79
C LYS A 402 5.37 -13.36 14.02
N TYR A 403 5.99 -13.75 12.92
CA TYR A 403 6.88 -12.88 12.14
C TYR A 403 6.21 -12.32 10.87
N MET A 404 4.94 -12.64 10.64
CA MET A 404 4.18 -12.08 9.53
C MET A 404 3.78 -10.63 9.83
N VAL A 405 4.38 -9.69 9.09
CA VAL A 405 4.14 -8.24 9.24
C VAL A 405 3.63 -7.58 7.96
N ALA A 406 3.14 -8.36 6.99
CA ALA A 406 2.53 -7.84 5.74
C ALA A 406 1.38 -6.85 6.00
N PHE A 407 0.67 -7.00 7.12
CA PHE A 407 -0.38 -6.06 7.55
C PHE A 407 0.05 -5.18 8.72
N SER A 408 1.35 -5.10 9.02
CA SER A 408 1.88 -4.53 10.26
C SER A 408 1.26 -5.19 11.51
N LYS A 409 1.46 -4.63 12.70
CA LYS A 409 0.92 -5.14 13.96
C LYS A 409 0.50 -4.03 14.92
N GLY A 410 -0.15 -4.41 16.01
CA GLY A 410 -0.55 -3.52 17.09
C GLY A 410 -1.72 -2.60 16.73
N SER A 411 -1.89 -1.51 17.47
CA SER A 411 -3.06 -0.61 17.33
C SER A 411 -3.11 0.15 16.00
N ARG A 412 -2.05 0.11 15.21
CA ARG A 412 -1.93 0.74 13.88
C ARG A 412 -1.82 -0.27 12.73
N GLN A 413 -2.10 -1.55 12.97
CA GLN A 413 -2.15 -2.57 11.92
C GLN A 413 -3.15 -2.20 10.82
N CYS A 414 -3.00 -2.79 9.62
CA CYS A 414 -3.86 -2.52 8.47
C CYS A 414 -5.35 -2.55 8.86
N ILE A 415 -6.10 -1.52 8.45
CA ILE A 415 -7.55 -1.47 8.68
C ILE A 415 -8.28 -2.45 7.76
N GLY A 416 -7.83 -2.58 6.52
CA GLY A 416 -8.45 -3.40 5.48
C GLY A 416 -8.06 -4.88 5.48
N MET A 417 -7.32 -5.37 6.49
CA MET A 417 -6.76 -6.74 6.48
C MET A 417 -7.81 -7.82 6.17
N ASN A 418 -8.99 -7.76 6.79
CA ASN A 418 -10.05 -8.74 6.59
C ASN A 418 -10.65 -8.64 5.19
N LEU A 419 -10.81 -7.42 4.66
CA LEU A 419 -11.31 -7.19 3.31
C LEU A 419 -10.31 -7.74 2.28
N ALA A 420 -9.03 -7.37 2.39
CA ALA A 420 -7.96 -7.84 1.50
C ALA A 420 -7.84 -9.38 1.48
N LYS A 421 -7.91 -10.03 2.65
CA LYS A 421 -7.93 -11.51 2.73
C LYS A 421 -9.15 -12.11 2.04
N SER A 422 -10.31 -11.47 2.15
CA SER A 422 -11.54 -11.93 1.50
C SER A 422 -11.47 -11.82 -0.01
N GLU A 423 -10.97 -10.68 -0.50
CA GLU A 423 -10.68 -10.43 -1.91
C GLU A 423 -9.72 -11.48 -2.48
N MET A 424 -8.60 -11.71 -1.78
CA MET A 424 -7.59 -12.68 -2.20
C MET A 424 -8.13 -14.11 -2.25
N LEU A 425 -8.84 -14.55 -1.21
CA LEU A 425 -9.40 -15.90 -1.17
C LEU A 425 -10.38 -16.14 -2.31
N LEU A 426 -11.32 -15.21 -2.53
CA LEU A 426 -12.36 -15.34 -3.55
C LEU A 426 -11.80 -15.23 -4.97
N ALA A 427 -10.86 -14.31 -5.20
CA ALA A 427 -10.24 -14.18 -6.51
C ALA A 427 -9.37 -15.41 -6.83
N VAL A 428 -8.51 -15.86 -5.91
CA VAL A 428 -7.63 -17.03 -6.14
C VAL A 428 -8.43 -18.33 -6.25
N SER A 429 -9.48 -18.54 -5.46
CA SER A 429 -10.28 -19.76 -5.56
C SER A 429 -11.04 -19.88 -6.88
N LYS A 430 -11.32 -18.75 -7.55
CA LYS A 430 -12.21 -18.69 -8.71
C LYS A 430 -11.46 -18.48 -10.03
N VAL A 431 -10.55 -17.51 -10.07
CA VAL A 431 -9.86 -17.09 -11.31
C VAL A 431 -9.13 -18.26 -11.96
N PHE A 432 -8.40 -19.08 -11.19
CA PHE A 432 -7.67 -20.24 -11.71
C PHE A 432 -8.56 -21.41 -12.17
N ARG A 433 -9.84 -21.45 -11.75
CA ARG A 433 -10.79 -22.50 -12.15
C ARG A 433 -11.54 -22.13 -13.42
N GLU A 434 -11.79 -20.84 -13.63
CA GLU A 434 -12.65 -20.34 -14.70
C GLU A 434 -11.91 -19.67 -15.85
N VAL A 435 -10.67 -19.25 -15.61
CA VAL A 435 -9.82 -18.58 -16.58
C VAL A 435 -8.57 -19.44 -16.71
N LYS A 436 -8.25 -19.88 -17.92
CA LYS A 436 -7.01 -20.60 -18.21
C LYS A 436 -5.95 -19.64 -18.67
N PHE A 437 -4.75 -19.77 -18.11
CA PHE A 437 -3.75 -18.81 -18.40
C PHE A 437 -2.31 -19.27 -18.26
N GLU A 438 -1.40 -18.61 -18.99
CA GLU A 438 0.04 -18.88 -19.02
C GLU A 438 0.84 -17.57 -18.95
N LEU A 439 2.08 -17.65 -18.48
CA LEU A 439 3.02 -16.54 -18.58
C LEU A 439 3.49 -16.42 -20.03
N PHE A 440 3.39 -15.26 -20.66
CA PHE A 440 4.12 -14.97 -21.89
C PHE A 440 5.17 -13.88 -21.62
N GLU A 441 6.40 -14.15 -22.06
CA GLU A 441 7.63 -13.37 -21.83
C GLU A 441 7.86 -12.77 -20.42
N THR A 442 7.26 -13.36 -19.38
CA THR A 442 7.48 -12.99 -17.98
C THR A 442 8.48 -13.93 -17.32
N THR A 443 9.39 -13.38 -16.53
CA THR A 443 10.40 -14.11 -15.76
C THR A 443 10.35 -13.71 -14.29
N VAL A 444 11.11 -14.42 -13.44
CA VAL A 444 11.24 -14.07 -12.02
C VAL A 444 11.83 -12.66 -11.83
N GLU A 445 12.63 -12.16 -12.77
CA GLU A 445 13.19 -10.80 -12.69
C GLU A 445 12.10 -9.72 -12.75
N ASP A 446 11.01 -9.96 -13.47
CA ASP A 446 9.91 -9.01 -13.68
C ASP A 446 9.01 -8.86 -12.44
N VAL A 447 9.14 -9.77 -11.47
CA VAL A 447 8.46 -9.69 -10.17
C VAL A 447 9.44 -9.49 -9.01
N THR A 448 10.76 -9.55 -9.25
CA THR A 448 11.74 -9.36 -8.18
C THR A 448 11.86 -7.89 -7.83
N MET A 449 11.63 -7.54 -6.57
CA MET A 449 11.80 -6.17 -6.10
C MET A 449 13.24 -5.69 -6.34
N ALA A 450 13.34 -4.58 -7.08
CA ALA A 450 14.60 -3.89 -7.37
C ALA A 450 14.62 -2.45 -6.88
N HIS A 451 13.45 -1.87 -6.59
CA HIS A 451 13.29 -0.52 -6.05
C HIS A 451 12.22 -0.53 -4.94
N GLU A 452 12.41 0.25 -3.89
CA GLU A 452 11.42 0.50 -2.84
C GLU A 452 11.12 2.00 -2.82
N LEU A 453 9.88 2.36 -3.17
CA LEU A 453 9.41 3.74 -3.24
C LEU A 453 8.03 3.79 -2.59
N PHE A 454 7.98 3.57 -1.28
CA PHE A 454 6.78 3.24 -0.48
C PHE A 454 6.17 1.86 -0.79
N LEU A 455 6.19 1.45 -2.06
CA LEU A 455 5.84 0.11 -2.51
C LEU A 455 7.04 -0.54 -3.22
N PRO A 456 7.10 -1.88 -3.27
CA PRO A 456 8.10 -2.60 -4.04
C PRO A 456 7.80 -2.50 -5.55
N PHE A 457 8.87 -2.28 -6.34
CA PHE A 457 8.84 -2.24 -7.79
C PHE A 457 9.98 -3.09 -8.40
N PRO A 458 9.74 -3.75 -9.55
CA PRO A 458 10.76 -4.50 -10.28
C PRO A 458 11.76 -3.58 -10.99
N LYS A 459 12.84 -4.15 -11.56
CA LYS A 459 13.91 -3.38 -12.23
C LYS A 459 13.32 -2.47 -13.31
N VAL A 460 13.81 -1.23 -13.38
CA VAL A 460 13.42 -0.38 -14.50
C VAL A 460 13.98 -0.95 -15.81
N GLY A 461 13.10 -1.28 -16.74
CA GLY A 461 13.47 -1.93 -18.00
C GLY A 461 13.53 -3.46 -17.97
N SER A 462 13.03 -4.14 -16.93
CA SER A 462 12.62 -5.55 -17.06
C SER A 462 11.44 -5.60 -18.06
N LYS A 463 11.82 -5.71 -19.35
CA LYS A 463 11.00 -5.60 -20.58
C LYS A 463 9.77 -4.69 -20.47
N GLU A 464 10.01 -3.43 -20.85
CA GLU A 464 9.10 -2.27 -21.03
C GLU A 464 8.63 -1.61 -19.71
N SER A 465 8.83 -0.32 -19.41
CA SER A 465 9.12 0.89 -20.18
C SER A 465 9.76 1.99 -19.30
N PHE A 466 10.63 2.82 -19.90
CA PHE A 466 11.03 4.13 -19.41
C PHE A 466 10.38 5.17 -20.32
N ASN A 467 9.14 5.57 -20.01
CA ASN A 467 8.52 6.86 -20.33
C ASN A 467 7.04 6.79 -19.90
N ILE A 468 6.49 7.96 -19.57
CA ILE A 468 5.13 8.23 -19.05
C ILE A 468 4.00 7.84 -20.04
N GLU A 469 4.30 7.13 -21.12
CA GLU A 469 3.31 6.58 -22.03
C GLU A 469 3.61 5.10 -22.26
N SER A 470 2.72 4.25 -21.76
CA SER A 470 2.63 2.79 -22.00
C SER A 470 3.51 1.92 -21.09
N LEU A 471 3.01 1.56 -19.89
CA LEU A 471 3.40 0.30 -19.24
C LEU A 471 2.67 -0.86 -19.94
N ILE A 472 3.31 -1.45 -20.94
CA ILE A 472 2.93 -2.79 -21.38
C ILE A 472 3.71 -3.76 -20.50
N LEU A 473 3.12 -4.08 -19.34
CA LEU A 473 3.57 -5.20 -18.52
C LEU A 473 3.17 -6.50 -19.22
N VAL A 474 4.20 -7.16 -19.70
CA VAL A 474 4.19 -8.49 -20.24
C VAL A 474 4.00 -9.48 -19.08
N LEU A 475 2.78 -9.57 -18.53
CA LEU A 475 2.11 -10.86 -18.32
C LEU A 475 1.51 -11.19 -19.67
N LYS A 476 2.41 -11.46 -20.60
CA LYS A 476 2.04 -11.50 -21.99
C LYS A 476 1.09 -12.72 -22.05
N SER A 477 -0.02 -12.55 -22.75
CA SER A 477 -1.13 -13.46 -23.02
C SER A 477 -1.26 -14.69 -22.15
N PHE A 478 -2.36 -14.71 -21.44
CA PHE A 478 -3.08 -15.94 -21.27
C PHE A 478 -3.49 -16.41 -22.67
N LYS A 479 -2.84 -17.44 -23.21
CA LYS A 479 -3.51 -18.24 -24.22
C LYS A 479 -4.56 -19.02 -23.46
N LEU A 480 -5.75 -18.45 -23.39
CA LEU A 480 -6.88 -19.22 -22.95
C LEU A 480 -7.12 -20.30 -24.01
N THR A 481 -6.69 -21.52 -23.67
CA THR A 481 -6.82 -22.72 -24.49
C THR A 481 -8.16 -23.39 -24.35
#